data_AF-A0ABD2U013-F1
#
_entry.id   AF-A0ABD2U013-F1
#
_cell.length_a   1.000
_cell.length_b   1.000
_cell.length_c   1.000
_cell.angle_alpha   90.00
_cell.angle_beta   90.00
_cell.angle_gamma   90.00
#
_symmetry.space_group_name_H-M   'P 1'
#
loop_
_entity.id
_entity.type
_entity.pdbx_description
1 polymer ?
#
loop_
_entity_poly.entity_id
_entity_poly.type
_entity_poly.pdbx_seq_one_letter_code
_entity_poly.pdbx_strand_id
1 'polypeptide(L)'
;MLSEFSEIKGQLKNLCEERSNLLDTLRQLEAANIEGEASGVHDGEFQLMKQFSSLGRGKYSEYSTTESSDDIEKQELDEASDEEEANYLDANECFSEHHTSGGSVVGDNMENKTIDASAQAQVVRRTKLPDPVEKEKGVSLWAMIKDNVGKDLTRVCLPVYFNEPISSLQKCFEDLEYSYLLDRAYEHGKSGNSLLRILNVAAFAVSGYASTEGRNCKPFNPLLGETYEADFPEKGIRFFSEKVSHHPTLIACHCEGRGWKFWADSNLKSKFWGRSIQVDPVGTLTLEFDDGEIFQWSKVTTSIYNLILGKIYCDHHGTMHIRGNRQYSCKLKYKEPSIIERNPHQVHGFVEDVSGKKVTTLFGKWNESMYYINGEWASKPKDSSVLSLLWTRNNPPPNLTRYNLSSFAITLNELTPGLKEMLPPTDSRLRPDQRHLENGEYDKANAEKLRLETRQRMSRKLQENGWKPRWFQREGEDGTFRYMGGYWEAREMATWDGCPNIFGEIDQDLLNSFEGS
;
A
#
# COMPACT_ATOMS: atom_id res chain seq x y z
N MET A 1 28.49 43.58 24.48
CA MET A 1 28.51 42.17 24.95
C MET A 1 27.34 41.79 25.85
N LEU A 2 27.21 42.26 27.10
CA LEU A 2 26.11 41.81 27.98
C LEU A 2 24.70 42.30 27.55
N SER A 3 24.60 43.50 26.98
CA SER A 3 23.33 44.05 26.46
C SER A 3 22.86 43.33 25.20
N GLU A 4 23.75 43.12 24.24
CA GLU A 4 23.48 42.38 23.00
C GLU A 4 23.07 40.93 23.28
N PHE A 5 23.68 40.29 24.28
CA PHE A 5 23.30 38.93 24.69
C PHE A 5 21.91 38.88 25.33
N SER A 6 21.54 39.90 26.11
CA SER A 6 20.21 40.03 26.69
C SER A 6 19.14 40.28 25.62
N GLU A 7 19.47 41.04 24.59
CA GLU A 7 18.58 41.34 23.46
C GLU A 7 18.37 40.10 22.58
N ILE A 8 19.43 39.38 22.24
CA ILE A 8 19.35 38.09 21.52
C ILE A 8 18.56 37.05 22.33
N LYS A 9 18.76 36.99 23.65
CA LYS A 9 17.98 36.09 24.53
C LYS A 9 16.49 36.46 24.55
N GLY A 10 16.16 37.76 24.51
CA GLY A 10 14.78 38.24 24.39
C GLY A 10 14.15 37.86 23.04
N GLN A 11 14.87 38.06 21.94
CA GLN A 11 14.42 37.66 20.60
C GLN A 11 14.23 36.15 20.49
N LEU A 12 15.16 35.35 21.02
CA LEU A 12 15.03 33.90 21.04
C LEU A 12 13.82 33.45 21.86
N LYS A 13 13.55 34.10 22.99
CA LYS A 13 12.36 33.81 23.80
C LYS A 13 11.06 34.10 23.04
N ASN A 14 11.00 35.25 22.37
CA ASN A 14 9.84 35.62 21.55
C ASN A 14 9.63 34.64 20.39
N LEU A 15 10.71 34.22 19.70
CA LEU A 15 10.64 33.22 18.63
C LEU A 15 10.21 31.84 19.16
N CYS A 16 10.64 31.46 20.36
CA CYS A 16 10.18 30.24 21.02
C CYS A 16 8.69 30.30 21.37
N GLU A 17 8.20 31.45 21.86
CA GLU A 17 6.78 31.68 22.16
C GLU A 17 5.94 31.69 20.87
N GLU A 18 6.38 32.36 19.80
CA GLU A 18 5.72 32.33 18.48
C GLU A 18 5.68 30.92 17.91
N ARG A 19 6.78 30.17 18.00
CA ARG A 19 6.83 28.78 17.57
C ARG A 19 5.88 27.91 18.41
N SER A 20 5.78 28.13 19.73
CA SER A 20 4.82 27.41 20.58
C SER A 20 3.39 27.69 20.14
N ASN A 21 3.04 28.97 19.95
CA ASN A 21 1.70 29.37 19.51
C ASN A 21 1.35 28.78 18.14
N LEU A 22 2.31 28.73 17.20
CA LEU A 22 2.12 28.07 15.91
C LEU A 22 1.89 26.57 16.06
N LEU A 23 2.65 25.89 16.91
CA LEU A 23 2.46 24.46 17.18
C LEU A 23 1.11 24.19 17.83
N ASP A 24 0.67 25.02 18.76
CA ASP A 24 -0.64 24.91 19.41
C ASP A 24 -1.78 25.19 18.41
N THR A 25 -1.59 26.14 17.50
CA THR A 25 -2.53 26.39 16.39
C THR A 25 -2.59 25.19 15.45
N LEU A 26 -1.46 24.58 15.12
CA LEU A 26 -1.42 23.36 14.31
C LEU A 26 -2.09 22.18 15.03
N ARG A 27 -1.93 22.04 16.35
CA ARG A 27 -2.64 21.03 17.16
C ARG A 27 -4.15 21.22 17.10
N GLN A 28 -4.61 22.46 17.24
CA GLN A 28 -6.03 22.79 17.16
C GLN A 28 -6.58 22.53 15.75
N LEU A 29 -5.83 22.85 14.69
CA LEU A 29 -6.22 22.55 13.32
C LEU A 29 -6.26 21.05 13.04
N GLU A 30 -5.32 20.29 13.59
CA GLU A 30 -5.28 18.82 13.48
C GLU A 30 -6.48 18.19 14.20
N ALA A 31 -6.76 18.61 15.44
CA ALA A 31 -7.93 18.17 16.20
C ALA A 31 -9.25 18.50 15.48
N ALA A 32 -9.39 19.72 14.95
CA ALA A 32 -10.57 20.12 14.18
C ALA A 32 -10.71 19.33 12.86
N ASN A 33 -9.60 18.91 12.24
CA ASN A 33 -9.62 18.11 11.03
C ASN A 33 -10.02 16.65 11.33
N ILE A 34 -9.63 16.10 12.50
CA ILE A 34 -10.09 14.79 12.98
C ILE A 34 -11.60 14.82 13.30
N GLU A 35 -12.09 15.86 13.98
CA GLU A 35 -13.52 16.02 14.28
C GLU A 35 -14.38 16.22 13.03
N GLY A 36 -13.89 16.97 12.04
CA GLY A 36 -14.56 17.14 10.74
C GLY A 36 -14.56 15.89 9.86
N GLU A 37 -13.59 14.99 10.03
CA GLU A 37 -13.56 13.67 9.37
C GLU A 37 -14.48 12.65 10.08
N ALA A 38 -14.69 12.76 11.39
CA ALA A 38 -15.61 11.90 12.15
C ALA A 38 -17.10 12.28 11.97
N SER A 39 -17.40 13.56 11.78
CA SER A 39 -18.77 14.08 11.66
C SER A 39 -19.15 14.33 10.20
N GLY A 40 -19.65 13.30 9.52
CA GLY A 40 -20.15 13.44 8.15
C GLY A 40 -21.40 14.33 8.06
N VAL A 41 -21.25 15.63 7.81
CA VAL A 41 -22.36 16.55 7.48
C VAL A 41 -21.97 17.56 6.39
N HIS A 42 -22.98 17.90 5.58
CA HIS A 42 -23.00 18.68 4.34
C HIS A 42 -22.58 20.18 4.45
N ASP A 43 -22.16 20.67 3.28
CA ASP A 43 -21.75 22.01 2.82
C ASP A 43 -22.32 23.27 3.54
N GLY A 44 -21.43 24.25 3.76
CA GLY A 44 -21.73 25.60 4.25
C GLY A 44 -20.50 26.50 4.27
N GLU A 45 -20.38 27.36 3.25
CA GLU A 45 -19.47 28.52 3.07
C GLU A 45 -18.27 28.69 4.02
N PHE A 46 -17.06 28.50 3.48
CA PHE A 46 -15.81 28.97 4.08
C PHE A 46 -15.79 30.51 4.15
N GLN A 47 -16.12 31.09 5.30
CA GLN A 47 -15.68 32.44 5.68
C GLN A 47 -14.65 32.38 6.80
N LEU A 48 -13.36 32.37 6.46
CA LEU A 48 -12.32 32.81 7.39
C LEU A 48 -11.06 33.33 6.68
N MET A 49 -11.09 34.59 6.23
CA MET A 49 -9.94 35.49 6.30
C MET A 49 -10.40 36.95 6.06
N LYS A 50 -10.70 37.66 7.14
CA LYS A 50 -10.82 39.13 7.11
C LYS A 50 -10.35 39.75 8.43
N GLN A 51 -9.04 39.61 8.67
CA GLN A 51 -8.30 40.52 9.55
C GLN A 51 -6.96 40.85 8.90
N PHE A 52 -6.96 41.58 7.78
CA PHE A 52 -5.84 42.42 7.33
C PHE A 52 -6.32 43.26 6.14
N SER A 53 -6.92 44.44 6.41
CA SER A 53 -6.88 45.63 5.54
C SER A 53 -7.88 46.68 6.04
N SER A 54 -7.44 47.58 6.91
CA SER A 54 -8.08 48.86 7.15
C SER A 54 -7.56 49.88 6.15
N LEU A 55 -8.35 50.26 5.13
CA LEU A 55 -8.39 51.62 4.59
C LEU A 55 -9.52 51.75 3.54
N GLY A 56 -10.41 52.73 3.74
CA GLY A 56 -11.06 53.43 2.62
C GLY A 56 -12.49 53.03 2.23
N ARG A 57 -13.46 53.72 2.84
CA ARG A 57 -14.69 54.32 2.26
C ARG A 57 -15.50 53.58 1.17
N GLY A 58 -16.81 53.46 1.43
CA GLY A 58 -17.84 53.52 0.38
C GLY A 58 -19.19 52.96 0.85
N LYS A 59 -20.22 53.81 0.90
CA LYS A 59 -21.58 53.54 1.43
C LYS A 59 -22.48 52.78 0.44
N TYR A 60 -23.66 52.44 0.96
CA TYR A 60 -24.92 51.92 0.35
C TYR A 60 -25.07 50.39 0.36
N SER A 61 -26.23 49.78 0.62
CA SER A 61 -27.39 50.00 1.50
C SER A 61 -28.38 48.87 1.16
N GLU A 62 -29.07 48.31 2.17
CA GLU A 62 -30.42 47.68 2.06
C GLU A 62 -30.48 46.33 1.28
N TYR A 63 -31.26 45.30 1.64
CA TYR A 63 -32.34 45.08 2.59
C TYR A 63 -32.53 43.54 2.73
N SER A 64 -32.83 43.05 3.95
CA SER A 64 -33.93 42.12 4.34
C SER A 64 -34.17 40.82 3.52
N THR A 65 -34.60 39.66 4.07
CA THR A 65 -35.56 39.35 5.16
C THR A 65 -35.56 37.82 5.39
N THR A 66 -35.60 37.37 6.66
CA THR A 66 -36.48 36.32 7.26
C THR A 66 -36.53 34.90 6.64
N GLU A 67 -36.72 33.76 7.34
CA GLU A 67 -37.34 33.45 8.64
C GLU A 67 -37.19 31.94 8.99
N SER A 68 -37.38 31.62 10.27
CA SER A 68 -37.87 30.35 10.89
C SER A 68 -36.97 29.09 10.95
N SER A 69 -36.60 28.52 12.13
CA SER A 69 -37.39 27.88 13.24
C SER A 69 -37.78 26.42 12.88
N ASP A 70 -37.63 25.35 13.68
CA ASP A 70 -37.23 25.08 15.08
C ASP A 70 -36.82 23.58 15.23
N ASP A 71 -35.95 23.33 16.23
CA ASP A 71 -35.87 22.26 17.27
C ASP A 71 -36.01 20.73 17.02
N ILE A 72 -35.39 20.01 18.00
CA ILE A 72 -35.59 18.62 18.50
C ILE A 72 -34.62 17.58 17.89
N GLU A 73 -33.84 16.75 18.60
CA GLU A 73 -33.71 16.33 20.01
C GLU A 73 -32.28 15.76 20.25
N LYS A 74 -31.79 15.84 21.49
CA LYS A 74 -30.55 15.20 21.95
C LYS A 74 -30.78 13.71 22.24
N GLN A 75 -29.84 12.85 21.83
CA GLN A 75 -29.63 11.53 22.42
C GLN A 75 -28.15 11.36 22.79
N GLU A 76 -27.91 11.12 24.07
CA GLU A 76 -26.60 10.87 24.66
C GLU A 76 -26.16 9.41 24.39
N LEU A 77 -24.90 9.23 24.00
CA LEU A 77 -24.20 7.94 24.00
C LEU A 77 -22.87 8.13 24.74
N ASP A 78 -22.77 7.47 25.90
CA ASP A 78 -21.55 7.33 26.68
C ASP A 78 -20.56 6.42 25.96
N GLU A 79 -19.40 6.95 25.56
CA GLU A 79 -18.20 6.16 25.23
C GLU A 79 -17.13 6.40 26.29
N ALA A 80 -16.88 5.37 27.10
CA ALA A 80 -15.75 5.31 28.02
C ALA A 80 -14.45 5.10 27.22
N SER A 81 -13.60 6.12 27.22
CA SER A 81 -12.25 6.09 26.65
C SER A 81 -11.25 5.60 27.70
N ASP A 82 -10.69 4.40 27.49
CA ASP A 82 -9.45 3.96 28.16
C ASP A 82 -8.26 4.39 27.29
N GLU A 83 -7.73 5.59 27.56
CA GLU A 83 -6.50 6.09 26.95
C GLU A 83 -5.27 5.54 27.69
N GLU A 84 -4.72 4.41 27.23
CA GLU A 84 -3.31 4.11 27.50
C GLU A 84 -2.45 4.78 26.41
N GLU A 85 -1.91 5.95 26.76
CA GLU A 85 -0.96 6.74 25.97
C GLU A 85 0.35 5.96 25.76
N ALA A 86 0.44 5.22 24.64
CA ALA A 86 1.67 4.55 24.24
C ALA A 86 2.74 5.58 23.87
N ASN A 87 3.84 5.62 24.62
CA ASN A 87 4.97 6.51 24.38
C ASN A 87 5.74 6.11 23.10
N TYR A 88 5.50 6.83 22.00
CA TYR A 88 6.21 6.65 20.73
C TYR A 88 7.57 7.36 20.74
N LEU A 89 8.63 6.68 20.32
CA LEU A 89 9.99 7.23 20.28
C LEU A 89 10.71 6.94 18.97
N ASP A 90 11.58 7.87 18.58
CA ASP A 90 12.22 7.94 17.27
C ASP A 90 13.39 6.96 17.12
N ALA A 91 13.36 6.13 16.07
CA ALA A 91 14.45 5.22 15.70
C ALA A 91 15.75 5.98 15.31
N ASN A 92 15.66 7.24 14.85
CA ASN A 92 16.83 8.06 14.55
C ASN A 92 17.55 8.59 15.78
N GLU A 93 16.88 8.69 16.94
CA GLU A 93 17.55 9.10 18.20
C GLU A 93 18.43 7.99 18.79
N CYS A 94 18.39 6.77 18.24
CA CYS A 94 19.33 5.70 18.59
C CYS A 94 20.66 5.79 17.81
N PHE A 95 20.73 6.68 16.81
CA PHE A 95 21.87 6.81 15.90
C PHE A 95 22.38 8.25 15.80
N SER A 96 22.60 8.91 16.94
CA SER A 96 23.31 10.19 16.95
C SER A 96 24.48 10.17 17.95
N GLU A 97 25.67 10.39 17.38
CA GLU A 97 26.97 10.69 18.01
C GLU A 97 27.89 9.51 18.37
N HIS A 98 28.72 9.10 17.39
CA HIS A 98 30.17 9.20 17.51
C HIS A 98 30.81 9.26 16.10
N HIS A 99 31.24 10.46 15.71
CA HIS A 99 32.24 10.63 14.65
C HIS A 99 33.62 10.30 15.25
N THR A 100 34.21 9.18 14.85
CA THR A 100 35.66 8.99 14.92
C THR A 100 36.21 8.40 13.64
N SER A 101 37.29 9.04 13.20
CA SER A 101 38.08 8.83 12.00
C SER A 101 38.62 7.40 11.85
N GLY A 102 38.50 6.87 10.63
CA GLY A 102 39.60 6.23 9.89
C GLY A 102 40.24 4.96 10.46
N GLY A 103 39.93 3.83 9.83
CA GLY A 103 40.72 2.59 9.94
C GLY A 103 40.23 1.53 8.96
N SER A 104 40.83 1.47 7.77
CA SER A 104 40.67 0.33 6.85
C SER A 104 41.13 -0.95 7.55
N VAL A 105 40.23 -1.91 7.68
CA VAL A 105 40.59 -3.31 7.94
C VAL A 105 40.12 -4.11 6.73
N VAL A 106 41.10 -4.50 5.92
CA VAL A 106 40.99 -5.52 4.88
C VAL A 106 40.65 -6.83 5.59
N GLY A 107 39.45 -7.35 5.35
CA GLY A 107 39.02 -8.67 5.80
C GLY A 107 38.85 -9.57 4.57
N ASP A 108 39.69 -10.60 4.50
CA ASP A 108 39.83 -11.53 3.38
C ASP A 108 38.51 -12.22 2.99
N ASN A 109 38.23 -12.21 1.69
CA ASN A 109 37.27 -13.08 1.03
C ASN A 109 37.82 -14.51 1.00
N MET A 110 37.27 -15.41 1.82
CA MET A 110 37.42 -16.85 1.63
C MET A 110 36.16 -17.39 0.93
N GLU A 111 36.21 -17.46 -0.40
CA GLU A 111 35.24 -18.20 -1.22
C GLU A 111 35.31 -19.69 -0.89
N ASN A 112 34.37 -20.20 -0.10
CA ASN A 112 34.09 -21.63 -0.08
C ASN A 112 33.12 -21.96 -1.23
N LYS A 113 33.69 -22.29 -2.40
CA LYS A 113 32.97 -22.93 -3.51
C LYS A 113 32.65 -24.38 -3.15
N THR A 114 31.53 -24.60 -2.47
CA THR A 114 30.78 -25.85 -2.62
C THR A 114 29.99 -25.78 -3.90
N ILE A 115 30.46 -26.52 -4.91
CA ILE A 115 29.78 -26.72 -6.19
C ILE A 115 28.54 -27.56 -5.89
N ASP A 116 27.38 -26.92 -5.74
CA ASP A 116 26.10 -27.61 -5.75
C ASP A 116 25.59 -27.68 -7.19
N ALA A 117 25.35 -28.90 -7.64
CA ALA A 117 24.96 -29.22 -9.00
C ALA A 117 23.45 -29.00 -9.17
N SER A 118 23.04 -27.73 -9.27
CA SER A 118 21.71 -27.31 -9.71
C SER A 118 21.82 -25.93 -10.35
N ALA A 119 22.48 -25.86 -11.51
CA ALA A 119 22.48 -24.65 -12.34
C ALA A 119 21.09 -24.48 -12.98
N GLN A 120 20.10 -24.07 -12.18
CA GLN A 120 18.93 -23.39 -12.72
C GLN A 120 19.44 -22.14 -13.43
N ALA A 121 19.09 -21.99 -14.71
CA ALA A 121 19.54 -20.86 -15.52
C ALA A 121 19.21 -19.55 -14.78
N GLN A 122 20.25 -18.80 -14.41
CA GLN A 122 20.07 -17.53 -13.71
C GLN A 122 19.29 -16.58 -14.61
N VAL A 123 18.02 -16.35 -14.28
CA VAL A 123 17.15 -15.46 -15.06
C VAL A 123 17.64 -14.02 -14.86
N VAL A 124 18.19 -13.42 -15.90
CA VAL A 124 18.60 -12.01 -15.88
C VAL A 124 17.35 -11.15 -16.08
N ARG A 125 16.97 -10.39 -15.05
CA ARG A 125 15.81 -9.49 -15.06
C ARG A 125 16.20 -8.07 -15.45
N ARG A 126 15.29 -7.31 -16.05
CA ARG A 126 15.52 -5.89 -16.37
C ARG A 126 15.70 -5.05 -15.10
N THR A 127 16.55 -4.02 -15.20
CA THR A 127 16.86 -3.09 -14.10
C THR A 127 16.29 -1.68 -14.31
N LYS A 128 15.71 -1.42 -15.48
CA LYS A 128 15.05 -0.15 -15.83
C LYS A 128 13.84 -0.38 -16.72
N LEU A 129 12.90 0.56 -16.70
CA LEU A 129 11.84 0.65 -17.69
C LEU A 129 12.38 1.16 -19.04
N PRO A 130 11.64 0.96 -20.14
CA PRO A 130 11.93 1.61 -21.42
C PRO A 130 11.96 3.13 -21.28
N ASP A 131 12.78 3.78 -22.12
CA ASP A 131 12.78 5.24 -22.21
C ASP A 131 11.48 5.71 -22.88
N PRO A 132 10.80 6.75 -22.35
CA PRO A 132 9.48 7.15 -22.84
C PRO A 132 9.54 7.70 -24.26
N VAL A 133 8.64 7.21 -25.13
CA VAL A 133 8.53 7.63 -26.53
C VAL A 133 7.97 9.06 -26.65
N GLU A 134 6.99 9.41 -25.84
CA GLU A 134 6.34 10.73 -25.83
C GLU A 134 6.78 11.57 -24.64
N LYS A 135 6.66 12.90 -24.77
CA LYS A 135 6.85 13.81 -23.65
C LYS A 135 5.62 13.81 -22.75
N GLU A 136 5.85 13.68 -21.46
CA GLU A 136 4.80 13.71 -20.45
C GLU A 136 4.09 15.07 -20.41
N LYS A 137 2.76 15.03 -20.28
CA LYS A 137 1.91 16.21 -20.07
C LYS A 137 1.64 16.35 -18.57
N GLY A 138 1.86 17.55 -18.02
CA GLY A 138 1.50 17.87 -16.63
C GLY A 138 -0.02 18.00 -16.48
N VAL A 139 -0.66 17.06 -15.80
CA VAL A 139 -2.11 17.09 -15.52
C VAL A 139 -2.32 17.10 -14.00
N SER A 140 -3.16 18.02 -13.51
CA SER A 140 -3.48 18.11 -12.09
C SER A 140 -4.51 17.04 -11.69
N LEU A 141 -4.20 16.24 -10.67
CA LEU A 141 -5.14 15.25 -10.11
C LEU A 141 -6.38 15.94 -9.52
N TRP A 142 -6.18 17.02 -8.75
CA TRP A 142 -7.27 17.81 -8.16
C TRP A 142 -8.29 18.28 -9.20
N ALA A 143 -7.82 18.79 -10.35
CA ALA A 143 -8.70 19.26 -11.41
C ALA A 143 -9.64 18.16 -11.94
N MET A 144 -9.25 16.88 -11.84
CA MET A 144 -10.04 15.73 -12.27
C MET A 144 -10.98 15.19 -11.18
N ILE A 145 -10.63 15.34 -9.89
CA ILE A 145 -11.38 14.71 -8.79
C ILE A 145 -12.22 15.69 -7.97
N LYS A 146 -12.02 17.01 -8.09
CA LYS A 146 -12.68 18.04 -7.27
C LYS A 146 -14.22 17.94 -7.23
N ASP A 147 -14.86 17.44 -8.28
CA ASP A 147 -16.34 17.34 -8.35
C ASP A 147 -16.87 16.00 -7.75
N ASN A 148 -15.97 15.19 -7.18
CA ASN A 148 -16.26 13.88 -6.61
C ASN A 148 -16.09 13.81 -5.08
N VAL A 149 -15.93 14.94 -4.39
CA VAL A 149 -15.82 15.01 -2.92
C VAL A 149 -16.99 14.27 -2.27
N GLY A 150 -16.69 13.42 -1.28
CA GLY A 150 -17.68 12.60 -0.57
C GLY A 150 -18.16 11.35 -1.32
N LYS A 151 -17.78 11.15 -2.59
CA LYS A 151 -18.19 9.99 -3.40
C LYS A 151 -17.13 8.89 -3.41
N ASP A 152 -17.56 7.70 -3.80
CA ASP A 152 -16.66 6.59 -4.12
C ASP A 152 -15.92 6.88 -5.45
N LEU A 153 -14.58 7.00 -5.37
CA LEU A 153 -13.71 7.29 -6.51
C LEU A 153 -13.54 6.10 -7.47
N THR A 154 -13.99 4.89 -7.13
CA THR A 154 -13.91 3.73 -8.03
C THR A 154 -14.64 3.95 -9.35
N ARG A 155 -15.63 4.86 -9.38
CA ARG A 155 -16.43 5.19 -10.57
C ARG A 155 -15.84 6.33 -11.42
N VAL A 156 -14.79 6.99 -10.95
CA VAL A 156 -14.14 8.09 -11.67
C VAL A 156 -13.08 7.53 -12.62
N CYS A 157 -13.29 7.72 -13.93
CA CYS A 157 -12.29 7.35 -14.95
C CYS A 157 -11.19 8.40 -14.99
N LEU A 158 -10.06 8.10 -14.34
CA LEU A 158 -8.87 8.92 -14.43
C LEU A 158 -8.13 8.67 -15.76
N PRO A 159 -7.54 9.69 -16.39
CA PRO A 159 -6.63 9.52 -17.52
C PRO A 159 -5.48 8.56 -17.20
N VAL A 160 -4.92 7.93 -18.23
CA VAL A 160 -3.79 6.99 -18.08
C VAL A 160 -2.55 7.62 -17.42
N TYR A 161 -2.42 8.95 -17.45
CA TYR A 161 -1.33 9.70 -16.81
C TYR A 161 -1.30 9.59 -15.28
N PHE A 162 -2.38 9.16 -14.64
CA PHE A 162 -2.41 8.86 -13.20
C PHE A 162 -2.15 7.39 -12.89
N ASN A 163 -1.93 6.57 -13.93
CA ASN A 163 -1.57 5.19 -13.78
C ASN A 163 -0.07 4.98 -13.72
N GLU A 164 0.32 3.89 -13.10
CA GLU A 164 1.64 3.27 -13.22
C GLU A 164 1.54 2.03 -14.11
N PRO A 165 2.62 1.59 -14.77
CA PRO A 165 2.60 0.53 -15.78
C PRO A 165 2.50 -0.88 -15.18
N ILE A 166 1.73 -1.03 -14.09
CA ILE A 166 1.39 -2.30 -13.46
C ILE A 166 -0.11 -2.40 -13.16
N SER A 167 -0.65 -3.62 -13.14
CA SER A 167 -2.01 -3.91 -12.72
C SER A 167 -2.10 -4.13 -11.21
N SER A 168 -3.30 -4.06 -10.63
CA SER A 168 -3.49 -4.43 -9.22
C SER A 168 -3.15 -5.91 -8.95
N LEU A 169 -3.19 -6.79 -9.97
CA LEU A 169 -2.75 -8.18 -9.85
C LEU A 169 -1.25 -8.28 -9.60
N GLN A 170 -0.47 -7.46 -10.32
CA GLN A 170 0.97 -7.31 -10.12
C GLN A 170 1.28 -6.63 -8.79
N LYS A 171 0.49 -5.63 -8.39
CA LYS A 171 0.65 -4.94 -7.10
C LYS A 171 0.49 -5.92 -5.92
N CYS A 172 -0.38 -6.93 -6.02
CA CYS A 172 -0.47 -8.00 -5.02
C CYS A 172 0.84 -8.80 -4.89
N PHE A 173 1.55 -9.03 -5.99
CA PHE A 173 2.81 -9.76 -5.96
C PHE A 173 3.95 -8.96 -5.33
N GLU A 174 3.87 -7.62 -5.30
CA GLU A 174 4.85 -6.78 -4.62
C GLU A 174 4.97 -7.06 -3.12
N ASP A 175 3.92 -7.59 -2.47
CA ASP A 175 3.98 -8.03 -1.08
C ASP A 175 5.05 -9.12 -0.86
N LEU A 176 5.45 -9.83 -1.93
CA LEU A 176 6.46 -10.88 -1.90
C LEU A 176 7.88 -10.42 -2.25
N GLU A 177 8.12 -9.11 -2.35
CA GLU A 177 9.47 -8.55 -2.55
C GLU A 177 10.47 -9.12 -1.52
N TYR A 178 10.03 -9.18 -0.26
CA TYR A 178 10.81 -9.66 0.90
C TYR A 178 10.40 -11.08 1.35
N SER A 179 9.97 -11.93 0.41
CA SER A 179 9.58 -13.33 0.67
C SER A 179 10.62 -14.18 1.42
N TYR A 180 11.91 -13.82 1.39
CA TYR A 180 12.95 -14.49 2.18
C TYR A 180 12.68 -14.48 3.69
N LEU A 181 11.89 -13.52 4.19
CA LEU A 181 11.46 -13.47 5.58
C LEU A 181 10.58 -14.68 5.93
N LEU A 182 9.79 -15.17 4.99
CA LEU A 182 8.96 -16.37 5.18
C LEU A 182 9.82 -17.64 5.17
N ASP A 183 10.87 -17.70 4.36
CA ASP A 183 11.83 -18.81 4.41
C ASP A 183 12.56 -18.85 5.76
N ARG A 184 12.99 -17.70 6.28
CA ARG A 184 13.56 -17.60 7.62
C ARG A 184 12.56 -18.03 8.69
N ALA A 185 11.30 -17.59 8.58
CA ALA A 185 10.24 -17.97 9.50
C ALA A 185 9.97 -19.49 9.51
N TYR A 186 10.01 -20.12 8.33
CA TYR A 186 9.89 -21.57 8.19
C TYR A 186 11.02 -22.30 8.92
N GLU A 187 12.28 -21.93 8.66
CA GLU A 187 13.45 -22.53 9.30
C GLU A 187 13.48 -22.33 10.83
N HIS A 188 13.04 -21.16 11.31
CA HIS A 188 12.91 -20.92 12.75
C HIS A 188 11.93 -21.87 13.42
N GLY A 189 10.76 -22.11 12.84
CA GLY A 189 9.81 -23.04 13.45
C GLY A 189 10.22 -24.52 13.28
N LYS A 190 10.91 -24.89 12.20
CA LYS A 190 11.54 -26.22 12.10
C LYS A 190 12.56 -26.47 13.22
N SER A 191 13.25 -25.40 13.63
CA SER A 191 14.19 -25.41 14.76
C SER A 191 13.50 -25.30 16.13
N GLY A 192 12.16 -25.27 16.19
CA GLY A 192 11.39 -25.13 17.43
C GLY A 192 11.31 -23.71 17.98
N ASN A 193 11.71 -22.68 17.22
CA ASN A 193 11.70 -21.29 17.66
C ASN A 193 10.48 -20.52 17.11
N SER A 194 9.31 -20.75 17.72
CA SER A 194 8.04 -20.12 17.33
C SER A 194 8.06 -18.60 17.49
N LEU A 195 8.85 -18.05 18.42
CA LEU A 195 8.96 -16.61 18.62
C LEU A 195 9.67 -15.93 17.44
N LEU A 196 10.83 -16.43 17.03
CA LEU A 196 11.51 -15.90 15.84
C LEU A 196 10.70 -16.13 14.56
N ARG A 197 9.91 -17.21 14.48
CA ARG A 197 8.97 -17.43 13.38
C ARG A 197 7.97 -16.27 13.29
N ILE A 198 7.20 -15.99 14.34
CA ILE A 198 6.20 -14.91 14.28
C ILE A 198 6.83 -13.52 14.08
N LEU A 199 8.04 -13.29 14.62
CA LEU A 199 8.76 -12.03 14.38
C LEU A 199 9.12 -11.82 12.91
N ASN A 200 9.53 -12.87 12.20
CA ASN A 200 9.78 -12.79 10.76
C ASN A 200 8.46 -12.65 9.95
N VAL A 201 7.37 -13.29 10.39
CA VAL A 201 6.03 -13.09 9.80
C VAL A 201 5.56 -11.64 9.98
N ALA A 202 5.76 -11.06 11.16
CA ALA A 202 5.44 -9.66 11.44
C ALA A 202 6.27 -8.70 10.57
N ALA A 203 7.57 -8.94 10.44
CA ALA A 203 8.43 -8.18 9.55
C ALA A 203 7.99 -8.29 8.08
N PHE A 204 7.59 -9.49 7.63
CA PHE A 204 7.06 -9.71 6.30
C PHE A 204 5.78 -8.90 6.07
N ALA A 205 4.83 -8.95 7.01
CA ALA A 205 3.58 -8.21 6.92
C ALA A 205 3.81 -6.68 6.84
N VAL A 206 4.77 -6.14 7.60
CA VAL A 206 5.16 -4.72 7.52
C VAL A 206 5.82 -4.40 6.18
N SER A 207 6.72 -5.26 5.70
CA SER A 207 7.49 -5.04 4.48
C SER A 207 6.63 -4.88 3.22
N GLY A 208 5.40 -5.42 3.21
CA GLY A 208 4.44 -5.28 2.11
C GLY A 208 4.02 -3.82 1.84
N TYR A 209 4.18 -2.92 2.82
CA TYR A 209 3.95 -1.49 2.64
C TYR A 209 5.16 -0.73 2.10
N ALA A 210 6.38 -1.27 2.19
CA ALA A 210 7.59 -0.52 1.82
C ALA A 210 7.63 -0.09 0.34
N SER A 211 6.89 -0.80 -0.52
CA SER A 211 6.78 -0.49 -1.94
C SER A 211 5.89 0.72 -2.24
N THR A 212 5.07 1.21 -1.31
CA THR A 212 4.14 2.34 -1.52
C THR A 212 4.84 3.69 -1.40
N GLU A 213 5.96 3.75 -0.68
CA GLU A 213 6.71 4.99 -0.43
C GLU A 213 7.07 5.70 -1.74
N GLY A 214 6.60 6.94 -1.87
CA GLY A 214 6.79 7.80 -3.03
C GLY A 214 6.03 7.42 -4.31
N ARG A 215 5.09 6.47 -4.25
CA ARG A 215 4.27 6.07 -5.41
C ARG A 215 2.98 6.88 -5.48
N ASN A 216 2.97 7.80 -6.43
CA ASN A 216 1.87 8.75 -6.61
C ASN A 216 0.88 8.34 -7.70
N CYS A 217 1.11 7.19 -8.34
CA CYS A 217 0.32 6.69 -9.45
C CYS A 217 -0.47 5.45 -9.03
N LYS A 218 -1.68 5.29 -9.56
CA LYS A 218 -2.57 4.17 -9.26
C LYS A 218 -2.30 3.00 -10.21
N PRO A 219 -2.23 1.74 -9.74
CA PRO A 219 -2.15 0.61 -10.66
C PRO A 219 -3.41 0.52 -11.54
N PHE A 220 -3.30 -0.12 -12.70
CA PHE A 220 -4.46 -0.39 -13.54
C PHE A 220 -5.44 -1.31 -12.79
N ASN A 221 -6.72 -0.93 -12.79
CA ASN A 221 -7.77 -1.85 -12.36
C ASN A 221 -7.82 -3.01 -13.36
N PRO A 222 -7.62 -4.28 -12.95
CA PRO A 222 -7.61 -5.40 -13.88
C PRO A 222 -8.97 -5.57 -14.57
N LEU A 223 -9.03 -6.24 -15.71
CA LEU A 223 -10.30 -6.67 -16.32
C LEU A 223 -10.84 -7.91 -15.61
N LEU A 224 -12.16 -8.16 -15.72
CA LEU A 224 -12.74 -9.38 -15.12
C LEU A 224 -12.15 -10.62 -15.83
N GLY A 225 -11.60 -11.57 -15.07
CA GLY A 225 -10.87 -12.70 -15.61
C GLY A 225 -9.44 -12.41 -16.08
N GLU A 226 -8.94 -11.19 -15.89
CA GLU A 226 -7.51 -10.90 -16.05
C GLU A 226 -6.71 -11.71 -15.02
N THR A 227 -5.57 -12.25 -15.46
CA THR A 227 -4.67 -13.07 -14.65
C THR A 227 -3.27 -12.49 -14.62
N TYR A 228 -2.46 -12.90 -13.65
CA TYR A 228 -1.02 -12.61 -13.63
C TYR A 228 -0.26 -13.76 -12.99
N GLU A 229 0.74 -14.28 -13.68
CA GLU A 229 1.71 -15.23 -13.11
C GLU A 229 3.06 -14.59 -12.78
N ALA A 230 3.75 -15.14 -11.80
CA ALA A 230 5.16 -14.86 -11.57
C ALA A 230 5.89 -16.11 -11.05
N ASP A 231 6.77 -16.66 -11.90
CA ASP A 231 7.71 -17.72 -11.53
C ASP A 231 9.09 -17.09 -11.28
N PHE A 232 9.54 -17.14 -10.02
CA PHE A 232 10.84 -16.63 -9.57
C PHE A 232 11.64 -17.76 -8.91
N PRO A 233 12.24 -18.67 -9.70
CA PRO A 233 13.07 -19.76 -9.17
C PRO A 233 14.20 -19.28 -8.25
N GLU A 234 14.78 -18.11 -8.55
CA GLU A 234 15.82 -17.46 -7.76
C GLU A 234 15.35 -17.09 -6.34
N LYS A 235 14.06 -16.80 -6.16
CA LYS A 235 13.42 -16.59 -4.85
C LYS A 235 12.78 -17.88 -4.32
N GLY A 236 12.60 -18.90 -5.15
CA GLY A 236 11.91 -20.15 -4.83
C GLY A 236 10.41 -19.97 -4.66
N ILE A 237 9.80 -19.06 -5.42
CA ILE A 237 8.37 -18.75 -5.31
C ILE A 237 7.67 -18.84 -6.68
N ARG A 238 6.43 -19.33 -6.65
CA ARG A 238 5.47 -19.31 -7.76
C ARG A 238 4.20 -18.61 -7.32
N PHE A 239 3.89 -17.48 -7.93
CA PHE A 239 2.73 -16.66 -7.63
C PHE A 239 1.75 -16.65 -8.79
N PHE A 240 0.47 -16.66 -8.47
CA PHE A 240 -0.62 -16.53 -9.41
C PHE A 240 -1.75 -15.69 -8.84
N SER A 241 -2.36 -14.84 -9.66
CA SER A 241 -3.55 -14.07 -9.28
C SER A 241 -4.55 -13.92 -10.42
N GLU A 242 -5.81 -13.74 -10.05
CA GLU A 242 -6.95 -13.56 -10.96
C GLU A 242 -7.88 -12.47 -10.41
N LYS A 243 -8.44 -11.63 -11.28
CA LYS A 243 -9.57 -10.78 -10.91
C LYS A 243 -10.87 -11.60 -10.97
N VAL A 244 -11.31 -12.03 -9.79
CA VAL A 244 -12.42 -12.96 -9.61
C VAL A 244 -13.81 -12.30 -9.59
N SER A 245 -13.88 -10.99 -9.33
CA SER A 245 -15.14 -10.23 -9.37
C SER A 245 -14.91 -8.77 -9.77
N HIS A 246 -15.91 -8.15 -10.43
CA HIS A 246 -15.87 -6.74 -10.81
C HIS A 246 -16.68 -5.84 -9.86
N HIS A 247 -17.85 -6.31 -9.40
CA HIS A 247 -18.72 -5.62 -8.47
C HIS A 247 -19.14 -6.53 -7.31
N PRO A 248 -18.50 -6.42 -6.11
CA PRO A 248 -17.33 -5.58 -5.81
C PRO A 248 -16.08 -6.05 -6.56
N THR A 249 -15.07 -5.17 -6.68
CA THR A 249 -13.79 -5.55 -7.31
C THR A 249 -13.00 -6.44 -6.36
N LEU A 250 -12.87 -7.72 -6.70
CA LEU A 250 -12.11 -8.69 -5.92
C LEU A 250 -10.99 -9.28 -6.75
N ILE A 251 -9.82 -9.36 -6.15
CA ILE A 251 -8.65 -10.05 -6.67
C ILE A 251 -8.35 -11.19 -5.72
N ALA A 252 -8.12 -12.38 -6.26
CA ALA A 252 -7.61 -13.52 -5.52
C ALA A 252 -6.17 -13.79 -5.94
N CYS A 253 -5.31 -14.13 -4.99
CA CYS A 253 -3.94 -14.53 -5.26
C CYS A 253 -3.54 -15.77 -4.45
N HIS A 254 -2.56 -16.49 -4.97
CA HIS A 254 -1.95 -17.65 -4.36
C HIS A 254 -0.47 -17.66 -4.68
N CYS A 255 0.34 -18.04 -3.71
CA CYS A 255 1.77 -18.22 -3.84
C CYS A 255 2.22 -19.47 -3.11
N GLU A 256 3.09 -20.22 -3.77
CA GLU A 256 3.84 -21.32 -3.18
C GLU A 256 5.29 -20.91 -3.02
N GLY A 257 5.86 -21.14 -1.85
CA GLY A 257 7.27 -20.90 -1.53
C GLY A 257 7.96 -22.14 -0.97
N ARG A 258 9.12 -21.97 -0.32
CA ARG A 258 9.88 -23.08 0.27
C ARG A 258 9.30 -23.49 1.62
N GLY A 259 8.33 -24.39 1.58
CA GLY A 259 7.68 -24.97 2.76
C GLY A 259 6.62 -24.07 3.40
N TRP A 260 6.12 -23.12 2.62
CA TRP A 260 5.02 -22.25 2.99
C TRP A 260 4.16 -21.93 1.78
N LYS A 261 2.88 -21.63 2.05
CA LYS A 261 1.88 -21.18 1.09
C LYS A 261 1.27 -19.88 1.58
N PHE A 262 1.04 -18.96 0.67
CA PHE A 262 0.42 -17.68 0.93
C PHE A 262 -0.76 -17.49 -0.01
N TRP A 263 -1.89 -17.01 0.50
CA TRP A 263 -3.02 -16.63 -0.34
C TRP A 263 -3.81 -15.51 0.30
N ALA A 264 -4.51 -14.77 -0.54
CA ALA A 264 -5.40 -13.71 -0.11
C ALA A 264 -6.47 -13.49 -1.17
N ASP A 265 -7.63 -13.04 -0.73
CA ASP A 265 -8.55 -12.28 -1.55
C ASP A 265 -8.68 -10.87 -0.98
N SER A 266 -8.71 -9.89 -1.87
CA SER A 266 -8.75 -8.49 -1.46
C SER A 266 -9.69 -7.68 -2.32
N ASN A 267 -10.46 -6.85 -1.64
CA ASN A 267 -11.22 -5.72 -2.17
C ASN A 267 -10.63 -4.43 -1.59
N LEU A 268 -10.76 -3.33 -2.33
CA LEU A 268 -10.38 -2.00 -1.84
C LEU A 268 -11.63 -1.13 -1.78
N LYS A 269 -11.94 -0.61 -0.58
CA LYS A 269 -12.92 0.46 -0.41
C LYS A 269 -12.19 1.78 -0.39
N SER A 270 -12.68 2.76 -1.13
CA SER A 270 -12.06 4.09 -1.15
C SER A 270 -13.09 5.18 -0.86
N LYS A 271 -12.71 6.15 -0.03
CA LYS A 271 -13.51 7.33 0.30
C LYS A 271 -12.70 8.59 0.10
N PHE A 272 -13.29 9.60 -0.55
CA PHE A 272 -12.65 10.87 -0.80
C PHE A 272 -13.18 11.95 0.14
N TRP A 273 -12.31 12.44 1.04
CA TRP A 273 -12.61 13.43 2.06
C TRP A 273 -12.27 14.87 1.61
N GLY A 274 -12.14 15.10 0.30
CA GLY A 274 -11.78 16.40 -0.27
C GLY A 274 -10.28 16.70 -0.22
N ARG A 275 -9.66 16.68 0.96
CA ARG A 275 -8.21 16.94 1.09
C ARG A 275 -7.36 15.67 0.99
N SER A 276 -7.96 14.53 1.33
CA SER A 276 -7.32 13.22 1.38
C SER A 276 -8.22 12.14 0.76
N ILE A 277 -7.61 11.06 0.29
CA ILE A 277 -8.31 9.83 -0.09
C ILE A 277 -7.93 8.75 0.92
N GLN A 278 -8.94 8.15 1.54
CA GLN A 278 -8.77 6.97 2.38
C GLN A 278 -9.01 5.71 1.54
N VAL A 279 -8.12 4.74 1.68
CA VAL A 279 -8.20 3.42 1.03
C VAL A 279 -8.13 2.35 2.10
N ASP A 280 -9.23 1.63 2.27
CA ASP A 280 -9.39 0.56 3.23
C ASP A 280 -9.32 -0.80 2.50
N PRO A 281 -8.24 -1.57 2.71
CA PRO A 281 -8.17 -2.93 2.20
C PRO A 281 -9.07 -3.85 3.01
N VAL A 282 -9.98 -4.54 2.30
CA VAL A 282 -10.88 -5.54 2.88
C VAL A 282 -10.46 -6.91 2.39
N GLY A 283 -10.14 -7.81 3.31
CA GLY A 283 -9.66 -9.15 3.00
C GLY A 283 -8.73 -9.68 4.08
N THR A 284 -8.48 -10.98 4.03
CA THR A 284 -7.57 -11.66 4.97
C THR A 284 -6.43 -12.30 4.19
N LEU A 285 -5.21 -11.90 4.53
CA LEU A 285 -3.99 -12.54 4.07
C LEU A 285 -3.76 -13.75 4.96
N THR A 286 -3.51 -14.90 4.36
CA THR A 286 -3.23 -16.14 5.08
C THR A 286 -1.91 -16.72 4.63
N LEU A 287 -1.11 -17.13 5.61
CA LEU A 287 0.15 -17.84 5.46
C LEU A 287 0.03 -19.17 6.17
N GLU A 288 0.40 -20.27 5.51
CA GLU A 288 0.45 -21.61 6.07
C GLU A 288 1.85 -22.20 5.84
N PHE A 289 2.44 -22.76 6.89
CA PHE A 289 3.69 -23.52 6.82
C PHE A 289 3.40 -25.03 6.69
N ASP A 290 4.33 -25.83 6.14
CA ASP A 290 4.13 -27.28 5.96
C ASP A 290 3.81 -28.05 7.24
N ASP A 291 4.26 -27.53 8.39
CA ASP A 291 3.96 -28.12 9.69
C ASP A 291 2.51 -27.87 10.15
N GLY A 292 1.71 -27.11 9.39
CA GLY A 292 0.31 -26.79 9.66
C GLY A 292 0.09 -25.54 10.52
N GLU A 293 1.14 -24.76 10.84
CA GLU A 293 0.97 -23.45 11.46
C GLU A 293 0.44 -22.43 10.47
N ILE A 294 -0.60 -21.70 10.88
CA ILE A 294 -1.29 -20.71 10.07
C ILE A 294 -1.21 -19.37 10.75
N PHE A 295 -0.86 -18.32 9.99
CA PHE A 295 -0.96 -16.92 10.39
C PHE A 295 -1.93 -16.17 9.48
N GLN A 296 -2.78 -15.35 10.08
CA GLN A 296 -3.78 -14.55 9.38
C GLN A 296 -3.73 -13.09 9.83
N TRP A 297 -3.81 -12.17 8.88
CA TRP A 297 -3.90 -10.74 9.17
C TRP A 297 -4.65 -9.99 8.07
N SER A 298 -5.11 -8.79 8.40
CA SER A 298 -5.64 -7.82 7.43
C SER A 298 -4.69 -6.64 7.34
N LYS A 299 -4.64 -6.04 6.15
CA LYS A 299 -3.92 -4.79 5.92
C LYS A 299 -4.63 -3.64 6.65
N VAL A 300 -3.84 -2.66 7.10
CA VAL A 300 -4.31 -1.40 7.68
C VAL A 300 -4.66 -0.36 6.61
N THR A 301 -5.34 0.69 7.02
CA THR A 301 -5.81 1.79 6.17
C THR A 301 -4.65 2.58 5.58
N THR A 302 -4.83 3.02 4.34
CA THR A 302 -3.90 3.93 3.65
C THR A 302 -4.58 5.25 3.37
N SER A 303 -3.95 6.35 3.79
CA SER A 303 -4.39 7.71 3.48
C SER A 303 -3.47 8.35 2.46
N ILE A 304 -4.04 8.99 1.43
CA ILE A 304 -3.33 9.71 0.39
C ILE A 304 -3.59 11.21 0.58
N TYR A 305 -2.54 11.98 0.82
CA TYR A 305 -2.61 13.39 1.19
C TYR A 305 -2.12 14.32 0.06
N ASN A 306 -2.25 15.63 0.28
CA ASN A 306 -1.75 16.69 -0.60
C ASN A 306 -2.30 16.63 -2.04
N LEU A 307 -3.58 16.30 -2.18
CA LEU A 307 -4.24 16.21 -3.48
C LEU A 307 -4.38 17.58 -4.16
N ILE A 308 -4.51 18.66 -3.37
CA ILE A 308 -4.72 20.04 -3.84
C ILE A 308 -3.40 20.79 -4.03
N LEU A 309 -2.54 20.77 -3.01
CA LEU A 309 -1.30 21.53 -2.95
C LEU A 309 -0.18 20.68 -2.33
N GLY A 310 1.00 20.74 -2.94
CA GLY A 310 2.18 19.99 -2.49
C GLY A 310 2.40 18.69 -3.26
N LYS A 311 3.40 17.93 -2.82
CA LYS A 311 3.67 16.59 -3.36
C LYS A 311 2.70 15.60 -2.72
N ILE A 312 1.98 14.85 -3.55
CA ILE A 312 1.17 13.72 -3.11
C ILE A 312 2.07 12.73 -2.36
N TYR A 313 1.59 12.23 -1.23
CA TYR A 313 2.23 11.15 -0.48
C TYR A 313 1.14 10.27 0.13
N CYS A 314 1.52 9.04 0.46
CA CYS A 314 0.66 8.12 1.20
C CYS A 314 1.25 7.83 2.57
N ASP A 315 0.39 7.55 3.54
CA ASP A 315 0.79 6.98 4.82
C ASP A 315 -0.19 5.88 5.24
N HIS A 316 0.25 5.06 6.17
CA HIS A 316 -0.49 3.90 6.65
C HIS A 316 -0.76 4.05 8.14
N HIS A 317 -1.99 3.75 8.56
CA HIS A 317 -2.41 3.92 9.95
C HIS A 317 -3.44 2.89 10.38
N GLY A 318 -3.55 2.70 11.68
CA GLY A 318 -4.43 1.71 12.31
C GLY A 318 -3.67 0.54 12.94
N THR A 319 -4.40 -0.48 13.38
CA THR A 319 -3.80 -1.63 14.08
C THR A 319 -3.90 -2.89 13.22
N MET A 320 -2.74 -3.43 12.85
CA MET A 320 -2.64 -4.76 12.25
C MET A 320 -2.58 -5.81 13.37
N HIS A 321 -3.39 -6.84 13.24
CA HIS A 321 -3.37 -7.98 14.15
C HIS A 321 -3.08 -9.27 13.39
N ILE A 322 -1.93 -9.87 13.69
CA ILE A 322 -1.46 -11.12 13.11
C ILE A 322 -1.80 -12.23 14.09
N ARG A 323 -2.79 -13.04 13.73
CA ARG A 323 -3.28 -14.15 14.54
C ARG A 323 -2.65 -15.45 14.07
N GLY A 324 -1.96 -16.15 14.98
CA GLY A 324 -1.50 -17.52 14.77
C GLY A 324 -2.50 -18.54 15.32
N ASN A 325 -2.53 -19.76 14.78
CA ASN A 325 -3.31 -20.88 15.32
C ASN A 325 -2.59 -21.66 16.45
N ARG A 326 -1.41 -21.20 16.88
CA ARG A 326 -0.57 -21.86 17.91
C ARG A 326 -0.22 -20.92 19.07
N GLN A 327 1.07 -20.69 19.31
CA GLN A 327 1.60 -20.15 20.58
C GLN A 327 1.55 -18.63 20.68
N TYR A 328 1.63 -17.93 19.54
CA TYR A 328 1.84 -16.49 19.52
C TYR A 328 0.90 -15.77 18.56
N SER A 329 0.58 -14.53 18.93
CA SER A 329 -0.04 -13.54 18.06
C SER A 329 0.74 -12.23 18.13
N CYS A 330 0.55 -11.34 17.17
CA CYS A 330 1.24 -10.04 17.15
C CYS A 330 0.23 -8.92 16.88
N LYS A 331 0.42 -7.79 17.57
CA LYS A 331 -0.32 -6.55 17.34
C LYS A 331 0.69 -5.48 16.95
N LEU A 332 0.48 -4.84 15.81
CA LEU A 332 1.31 -3.76 15.27
C LEU A 332 0.43 -2.54 15.03
N LYS A 333 0.74 -1.44 15.71
CA LYS A 333 0.11 -0.14 15.53
C LYS A 333 0.93 0.69 14.57
N TYR A 334 0.30 1.08 13.47
CA TYR A 334 0.81 2.05 12.51
C TYR A 334 0.34 3.42 12.98
N LYS A 335 1.29 4.29 13.27
CA LYS A 335 1.00 5.59 13.85
C LYS A 335 0.44 6.52 12.78
N GLU A 336 -0.66 7.19 13.10
CA GLU A 336 -1.21 8.23 12.23
C GLU A 336 -0.21 9.38 12.07
N PRO A 337 -0.06 9.93 10.85
CA PRO A 337 0.78 11.09 10.63
C PRO A 337 0.19 12.31 11.31
N SER A 338 0.97 12.91 12.21
CA SER A 338 0.64 14.18 12.83
C SER A 338 1.41 15.34 12.20
N ILE A 339 0.78 16.51 12.10
CA ILE A 339 1.38 17.72 11.50
C ILE A 339 2.57 18.22 12.33
N ILE A 340 2.57 17.93 13.63
CA ILE A 340 3.58 18.40 14.59
C ILE A 340 4.72 17.40 14.76
N GLU A 341 4.45 16.13 14.52
CA GLU A 341 5.44 15.08 14.74
C GLU A 341 6.50 15.04 13.65
N ARG A 342 7.76 14.98 14.09
CA ARG A 342 8.93 15.02 13.21
C ARG A 342 9.35 13.66 12.67
N ASN A 343 8.70 12.58 13.13
CA ASN A 343 9.12 11.23 12.80
C ASN A 343 7.94 10.39 12.27
N PRO A 344 7.63 10.50 10.96
CA PRO A 344 6.50 9.81 10.33
C PRO A 344 6.75 8.31 10.15
N HIS A 345 5.72 7.60 9.70
CA HIS A 345 5.79 6.21 9.23
C HIS A 345 6.10 5.14 10.30
N GLN A 346 5.91 5.50 11.57
CA GLN A 346 6.25 4.63 12.68
C GLN A 346 5.33 3.41 12.76
N VAL A 347 5.92 2.27 13.06
CA VAL A 347 5.23 1.04 13.42
C VAL A 347 5.76 0.59 14.78
N HIS A 348 4.86 0.35 15.72
CA HIS A 348 5.20 -0.17 17.05
C HIS A 348 4.23 -1.27 17.45
N GLY A 349 4.71 -2.28 18.16
CA GLY A 349 3.83 -3.36 18.57
C GLY A 349 4.51 -4.37 19.45
N PHE A 350 3.84 -5.49 19.67
CA PHE A 350 4.34 -6.55 20.52
C PHE A 350 3.80 -7.91 20.10
N VAL A 351 4.51 -8.96 20.51
CA VAL A 351 4.08 -10.36 20.42
C VAL A 351 3.45 -10.75 21.75
N GLU A 352 2.26 -11.34 21.71
CA GLU A 352 1.56 -11.91 22.86
C GLU A 352 1.58 -13.44 22.75
N ASP A 353 1.73 -14.11 23.90
CA ASP A 353 1.48 -15.55 24.01
C ASP A 353 -0.03 -15.86 24.17
N VAL A 354 -0.38 -17.15 24.23
CA VAL A 354 -1.76 -17.62 24.43
C VAL A 354 -2.43 -17.11 25.72
N SER A 355 -1.65 -16.65 26.70
CA SER A 355 -2.16 -16.06 27.95
C SER A 355 -2.39 -14.55 27.85
N GLY A 356 -2.05 -13.93 26.72
CA GLY A 356 -2.09 -12.49 26.50
C GLY A 356 -0.87 -11.75 27.06
N LYS A 357 0.16 -12.46 27.54
CA LYS A 357 1.37 -11.83 28.07
C LYS A 357 2.24 -11.34 26.92
N LYS A 358 2.69 -10.08 27.00
CA LYS A 358 3.65 -9.50 26.05
C LYS A 358 5.04 -10.12 26.26
N VAL A 359 5.59 -10.69 25.19
CA VAL A 359 6.86 -11.44 25.22
C VAL A 359 8.00 -10.64 24.58
N THR A 360 7.68 -9.83 23.57
CA THR A 360 8.66 -9.08 22.77
C THR A 360 7.98 -7.85 22.20
N THR A 361 8.72 -6.75 22.13
CA THR A 361 8.29 -5.52 21.48
C THR A 361 8.95 -5.39 20.11
N LEU A 362 8.17 -5.01 19.10
CA LEU A 362 8.63 -4.63 17.77
C LEU A 362 8.51 -3.12 17.58
N PHE A 363 9.44 -2.52 16.86
CA PHE A 363 9.36 -1.12 16.48
C PHE A 363 10.18 -0.83 15.22
N GLY A 364 9.84 0.23 14.51
CA GLY A 364 10.54 0.64 13.29
C GLY A 364 9.72 1.60 12.45
N LYS A 365 10.02 1.65 11.16
CA LYS A 365 9.25 2.39 10.16
C LYS A 365 8.96 1.52 8.95
N TRP A 366 7.72 1.56 8.48
CA TRP A 366 7.27 0.72 7.37
C TRP A 366 8.00 1.01 6.04
N ASN A 367 8.65 2.18 5.92
CA ASN A 367 9.40 2.60 4.75
C ASN A 367 10.94 2.52 4.91
N GLU A 368 11.45 1.98 6.03
CA GLU A 368 12.87 1.96 6.35
C GLU A 368 13.34 0.61 6.89
N SER A 369 12.95 0.25 8.12
CA SER A 369 13.41 -0.97 8.79
C SER A 369 12.55 -1.35 10.00
N MET A 370 12.61 -2.61 10.42
CA MET A 370 11.93 -3.17 11.58
C MET A 370 12.91 -3.89 12.52
N TYR A 371 12.75 -3.64 13.82
CA TYR A 371 13.56 -4.19 14.90
C TYR A 371 12.68 -4.85 15.96
N TYR A 372 13.29 -5.66 16.81
CA TYR A 372 12.68 -6.16 18.03
C TYR A 372 13.63 -6.12 19.24
N ILE A 373 13.03 -6.14 20.43
CA ILE A 373 13.72 -6.36 21.71
C ILE A 373 13.02 -7.45 22.52
N ASN A 374 13.79 -8.26 23.23
CA ASN A 374 13.24 -9.26 24.15
C ASN A 374 12.66 -8.57 25.39
N GLY A 375 11.42 -8.91 25.77
CA GLY A 375 10.72 -8.35 26.93
C GLY A 375 9.82 -7.14 26.64
N GLU A 376 9.19 -6.60 27.68
CA GLU A 376 8.37 -5.38 27.61
C GLU A 376 9.27 -4.14 27.62
N TRP A 377 8.97 -3.17 26.73
CA TRP A 377 9.64 -1.88 26.68
C TRP A 377 9.31 -1.03 27.92
N ALA A 378 10.05 -1.23 29.02
CA ALA A 378 9.87 -0.46 30.26
C ALA A 378 10.59 0.90 30.23
N SER A 379 11.57 1.11 29.35
CA SER A 379 12.36 2.35 29.19
C SER A 379 13.19 2.32 27.90
N LYS A 380 13.56 3.48 27.33
CA LYS A 380 14.54 3.57 26.22
C LYS A 380 15.78 2.71 26.53
N PRO A 381 16.16 1.74 25.68
CA PRO A 381 17.41 1.00 25.84
C PRO A 381 18.55 2.02 25.70
N LYS A 382 19.36 2.14 26.76
CA LYS A 382 20.54 3.00 26.78
C LYS A 382 21.66 2.50 25.87
N ASP A 383 21.56 1.25 25.40
CA ASP A 383 22.51 0.61 24.52
C ASP A 383 21.83 0.07 23.25
N SER A 384 22.39 0.43 22.10
CA SER A 384 22.01 -0.08 20.77
C SER A 384 22.26 -1.61 20.62
N SER A 385 23.03 -2.21 21.54
CA SER A 385 23.39 -3.64 21.55
C SER A 385 22.24 -4.61 21.85
N VAL A 386 21.08 -4.10 22.31
CA VAL A 386 19.89 -4.93 22.63
C VAL A 386 18.93 -5.02 21.43
N LEU A 387 19.15 -4.21 20.39
CA LEU A 387 18.26 -4.13 19.24
C LEU A 387 18.62 -5.18 18.19
N SER A 388 17.65 -6.00 17.81
CA SER A 388 17.83 -7.02 16.77
C SER A 388 17.05 -6.64 15.51
N LEU A 389 17.76 -6.53 14.38
CA LEU A 389 17.19 -6.19 13.07
C LEU A 389 16.42 -7.39 12.48
N LEU A 390 15.17 -7.16 12.07
CA LEU A 390 14.36 -8.16 11.36
C LEU A 390 14.39 -7.94 9.85
N TRP A 391 14.21 -6.68 9.43
CA TRP A 391 14.02 -6.31 8.03
C TRP A 391 14.50 -4.88 7.77
N THR A 392 15.06 -4.66 6.58
CA THR A 392 15.41 -3.34 6.04
C THR A 392 14.92 -3.26 4.61
N ARG A 393 14.39 -2.10 4.23
CA ARG A 393 13.95 -1.81 2.88
C ARG A 393 15.14 -1.79 1.91
N ASN A 394 14.93 -2.36 0.72
CA ASN A 394 15.89 -2.29 -0.37
C ASN A 394 16.10 -0.85 -0.83
N ASN A 395 17.33 -0.51 -1.20
CA ASN A 395 17.63 0.78 -1.80
C ASN A 395 16.84 0.97 -3.11
N PRO A 396 16.37 2.19 -3.41
CA PRO A 396 15.71 2.48 -4.67
C PRO A 396 16.65 2.21 -5.85
N PRO A 397 16.11 1.84 -7.03
CA PRO A 397 16.92 1.66 -8.22
C PRO A 397 17.55 3.00 -8.66
N PRO A 398 18.70 2.98 -9.35
CA PRO A 398 19.42 4.21 -9.72
C PRO A 398 18.64 5.10 -10.71
N ASN A 399 17.79 4.50 -11.55
CA ASN A 399 17.04 5.20 -12.60
C ASN A 399 15.56 5.32 -12.22
N LEU A 400 15.25 6.12 -11.20
CA LEU A 400 13.88 6.36 -10.78
C LEU A 400 13.10 7.09 -11.87
N THR A 401 11.95 6.53 -12.24
CA THR A 401 10.96 7.19 -13.09
C THR A 401 9.90 7.88 -12.23
N ARG A 402 8.97 8.60 -12.85
CA ARG A 402 7.80 9.20 -12.16
C ARG A 402 6.97 8.20 -11.36
N TYR A 403 7.03 6.92 -11.71
CA TYR A 403 6.27 5.84 -11.08
C TYR A 403 6.90 5.37 -9.77
N ASN A 404 8.17 5.74 -9.50
CA ASN A 404 8.91 5.38 -8.29
C ASN A 404 8.89 3.88 -7.95
N LEU A 405 9.01 3.02 -8.96
CA LEU A 405 8.99 1.57 -8.79
C LEU A 405 10.26 1.07 -8.08
N SER A 406 10.12 0.08 -7.20
CA SER A 406 11.27 -0.67 -6.64
C SER A 406 11.96 -1.50 -7.73
N SER A 407 13.20 -1.92 -7.47
CA SER A 407 13.91 -2.84 -8.36
C SER A 407 13.11 -4.11 -8.64
N PHE A 408 12.35 -4.60 -7.64
CA PHE A 408 11.45 -5.74 -7.81
C PHE A 408 10.24 -5.38 -8.69
N ALA A 409 9.56 -4.26 -8.40
CA ALA A 409 8.40 -3.80 -9.16
C ALA A 409 8.72 -3.55 -10.65
N ILE A 410 9.94 -3.10 -10.97
CA ILE A 410 10.42 -2.95 -12.35
C ILE A 410 10.35 -4.29 -13.10
N THR A 411 10.58 -5.44 -12.47
CA THR A 411 10.60 -6.74 -13.15
C THR A 411 9.20 -7.31 -13.47
N LEU A 412 8.14 -6.82 -12.82
CA LEU A 412 6.85 -7.52 -12.81
C LEU A 412 6.16 -7.59 -14.16
N ASN A 413 6.30 -6.52 -14.95
CA ASN A 413 5.69 -6.42 -16.26
C ASN A 413 6.66 -6.75 -17.42
N GLU A 414 7.82 -7.33 -17.10
CA GLU A 414 8.81 -7.78 -18.08
C GLU A 414 8.31 -9.02 -18.84
N LEU A 415 8.50 -9.03 -20.16
CA LEU A 415 8.38 -10.23 -21.00
C LEU A 415 9.79 -10.76 -21.28
N THR A 416 10.25 -11.72 -20.48
CA THR A 416 11.52 -12.40 -20.74
C THR A 416 11.43 -13.24 -22.04
N PRO A 417 12.55 -13.53 -22.72
CA PRO A 417 12.53 -14.35 -23.93
C PRO A 417 11.81 -15.68 -23.72
N GLY A 418 10.88 -16.05 -24.61
CA GLY A 418 10.09 -17.28 -24.51
C GLY A 418 8.91 -17.24 -23.54
N LEU A 419 8.77 -16.19 -22.71
CA LEU A 419 7.68 -16.12 -21.74
C LEU A 419 6.34 -15.89 -22.44
N LYS A 420 6.30 -15.04 -23.47
CA LYS A 420 5.05 -14.65 -24.15
C LYS A 420 4.31 -15.85 -24.73
N GLU A 421 5.04 -16.82 -25.24
CA GLU A 421 4.53 -18.07 -25.83
C GLU A 421 3.92 -19.00 -24.78
N MET A 422 4.32 -18.84 -23.51
CA MET A 422 3.87 -19.63 -22.36
C MET A 422 2.76 -18.94 -21.56
N LEU A 423 2.33 -17.72 -21.92
CA LEU A 423 1.32 -17.00 -21.14
C LEU A 423 -0.10 -17.27 -21.66
N PRO A 424 -1.12 -17.31 -20.78
CA PRO A 424 -2.50 -17.26 -21.21
C PRO A 424 -2.80 -15.91 -21.88
N PRO A 425 -3.83 -15.83 -22.75
CA PRO A 425 -4.25 -14.57 -23.37
C PRO A 425 -4.77 -13.53 -22.35
N THR A 426 -4.97 -13.94 -21.10
CA THR A 426 -5.45 -13.12 -19.98
C THR A 426 -4.34 -12.52 -19.12
N ASP A 427 -3.05 -12.82 -19.37
CA ASP A 427 -1.95 -12.32 -18.53
C ASP A 427 -1.77 -10.80 -18.64
N SER A 428 -1.63 -10.10 -17.49
CA SER A 428 -1.43 -8.64 -17.43
C SER A 428 -0.27 -8.14 -18.30
N ARG A 429 0.76 -8.94 -18.59
CA ARG A 429 1.87 -8.52 -19.48
C ARG A 429 1.46 -8.33 -20.93
N LEU A 430 0.36 -8.96 -21.34
CA LEU A 430 -0.23 -8.85 -22.68
C LEU A 430 -1.24 -7.71 -22.79
N ARG A 431 -1.53 -7.02 -21.69
CA ARG A 431 -2.48 -5.92 -21.62
C ARG A 431 -1.95 -4.67 -22.37
N PRO A 432 -2.64 -4.21 -23.44
CA PRO A 432 -2.08 -3.22 -24.36
C PRO A 432 -1.98 -1.80 -23.82
N ASP A 433 -2.98 -1.29 -23.09
CA ASP A 433 -2.95 0.04 -22.46
C ASP A 433 -1.82 0.17 -21.45
N GLN A 434 -1.62 -0.87 -20.64
CA GLN A 434 -0.52 -0.96 -19.69
C GLN A 434 0.86 -1.01 -20.39
N ARG A 435 0.99 -1.76 -21.49
CA ARG A 435 2.24 -1.83 -22.25
C ARG A 435 2.59 -0.51 -22.92
N HIS A 436 1.61 0.17 -23.52
CA HIS A 436 1.82 1.49 -24.11
C HIS A 436 2.22 2.52 -23.06
N LEU A 437 1.62 2.49 -21.86
CA LEU A 437 2.04 3.37 -20.76
C LEU A 437 3.49 3.10 -20.34
N GLU A 438 3.89 1.83 -20.26
CA GLU A 438 5.27 1.45 -19.92
C GLU A 438 6.30 1.99 -20.90
N ASN A 439 5.95 2.00 -22.20
CA ASN A 439 6.78 2.56 -23.26
C ASN A 439 6.69 4.10 -23.37
N GLY A 440 5.87 4.75 -22.55
CA GLY A 440 5.62 6.19 -22.66
C GLY A 440 4.88 6.60 -23.94
N GLU A 441 4.06 5.72 -24.51
CA GLU A 441 3.15 6.01 -25.62
C GLU A 441 1.77 6.41 -25.08
N TYR A 442 1.68 7.59 -24.45
CA TYR A 442 0.54 7.98 -23.60
C TYR A 442 -0.78 8.10 -24.37
N ASP A 443 -0.75 8.65 -25.59
CA ASP A 443 -1.97 8.84 -26.36
C ASP A 443 -2.55 7.47 -26.81
N LYS A 444 -1.70 6.51 -27.19
CA LYS A 444 -2.11 5.11 -27.48
C LYS A 444 -2.62 4.40 -26.23
N ALA A 445 -1.93 4.56 -25.11
CA ALA A 445 -2.32 3.96 -23.83
C ALA A 445 -3.71 4.43 -23.40
N ASN A 446 -4.02 5.72 -23.59
CA ASN A 446 -5.33 6.27 -23.24
C ASN A 446 -6.45 5.75 -24.16
N ALA A 447 -6.18 5.61 -25.47
CA ALA A 447 -7.12 5.05 -26.43
C ALA A 447 -7.46 3.58 -26.12
N GLU A 448 -6.43 2.76 -25.86
CA GLU A 448 -6.61 1.36 -25.49
C GLU A 448 -7.32 1.20 -24.14
N LYS A 449 -7.00 2.07 -23.17
CA LYS A 449 -7.68 2.07 -21.86
C LYS A 449 -9.17 2.31 -22.03
N LEU A 450 -9.56 3.30 -22.83
CA LEU A 450 -10.96 3.59 -23.12
C LEU A 450 -11.65 2.40 -23.81
N ARG A 451 -10.98 1.75 -24.77
CA ARG A 451 -11.49 0.57 -25.47
C ARG A 451 -11.76 -0.60 -24.51
N LEU A 452 -10.79 -0.93 -23.65
CA LEU A 452 -10.90 -2.01 -22.67
C LEU A 452 -11.94 -1.71 -21.59
N GLU A 453 -11.99 -0.48 -21.06
CA GLU A 453 -13.02 -0.09 -20.09
C GLU A 453 -14.43 -0.15 -20.70
N THR A 454 -14.58 0.24 -21.96
CA THR A 454 -15.86 0.17 -22.68
C THR A 454 -16.30 -1.28 -22.86
N ARG A 455 -15.37 -2.17 -23.25
CA ARG A 455 -15.62 -3.62 -23.31
C ARG A 455 -16.02 -4.20 -21.95
N GLN A 456 -15.33 -3.80 -20.87
CA GLN A 456 -15.62 -4.23 -19.50
C GLN A 456 -17.02 -3.76 -19.04
N ARG A 457 -17.44 -2.55 -19.41
CA ARG A 457 -18.79 -2.03 -19.08
C ARG A 457 -19.90 -2.82 -19.79
N MET A 458 -19.72 -3.15 -21.07
CA MET A 458 -20.63 -4.04 -21.79
C MET A 458 -20.65 -5.44 -21.18
N SER A 459 -19.50 -5.86 -20.64
CA SER A 459 -19.32 -7.12 -19.92
C SER A 459 -19.89 -7.11 -18.49
N ARG A 460 -20.52 -6.05 -18.00
CA ARG A 460 -21.25 -6.10 -16.71
C ARG A 460 -22.36 -7.16 -16.72
N LYS A 461 -22.98 -7.38 -17.88
CA LYS A 461 -23.89 -8.51 -18.09
C LYS A 461 -23.21 -9.86 -17.89
N LEU A 462 -21.89 -10.01 -18.11
CA LEU A 462 -21.17 -11.28 -17.87
C LEU A 462 -21.16 -11.68 -16.39
N GLN A 463 -21.02 -10.71 -15.47
CA GLN A 463 -21.13 -11.02 -14.04
C GLN A 463 -22.57 -11.38 -13.66
N GLU A 464 -23.56 -10.65 -14.18
CA GLU A 464 -24.99 -10.94 -14.00
C GLU A 464 -25.39 -12.30 -14.62
N ASN A 465 -24.72 -12.73 -15.69
CA ASN A 465 -24.91 -14.00 -16.37
C ASN A 465 -24.13 -15.17 -15.71
N GLY A 466 -23.63 -14.99 -14.49
CA GLY A 466 -23.01 -16.06 -13.71
C GLY A 466 -21.53 -16.31 -14.03
N TRP A 467 -20.74 -15.26 -14.26
CA TRP A 467 -19.28 -15.36 -14.34
C TRP A 467 -18.71 -16.20 -13.18
N LYS A 468 -17.90 -17.19 -13.51
CA LYS A 468 -17.14 -17.98 -12.54
C LYS A 468 -15.65 -17.78 -12.81
N PRO A 469 -14.86 -17.37 -11.80
CA PRO A 469 -13.41 -17.36 -11.94
C PRO A 469 -12.91 -18.76 -12.31
N ARG A 470 -11.86 -18.81 -13.12
CA ARG A 470 -11.41 -20.06 -13.73
C ARG A 470 -10.52 -20.85 -12.78
N TRP A 471 -9.65 -20.17 -12.06
CA TRP A 471 -8.55 -20.79 -11.33
C TRP A 471 -8.75 -20.74 -9.82
N PHE A 472 -9.75 -19.98 -9.38
CA PHE A 472 -10.11 -19.82 -7.97
C PHE A 472 -11.55 -20.25 -7.72
N GLN A 473 -11.82 -20.81 -6.54
CA GLN A 473 -13.16 -21.11 -6.06
C GLN A 473 -13.38 -20.48 -4.70
N ARG A 474 -14.59 -19.98 -4.46
CA ARG A 474 -14.98 -19.43 -3.17
C ARG A 474 -15.34 -20.57 -2.19
N GLU A 475 -14.78 -20.55 -0.98
CA GLU A 475 -15.11 -21.50 0.09
C GLU A 475 -16.44 -21.12 0.77
N GLY A 476 -17.57 -21.57 0.21
CA GLY A 476 -18.90 -21.23 0.74
C GLY A 476 -19.36 -19.80 0.39
N GLU A 477 -20.48 -19.36 0.96
CA GLU A 477 -21.09 -18.06 0.62
C GLU A 477 -20.34 -16.85 1.16
N ASP A 478 -19.57 -17.00 2.24
CA ASP A 478 -18.82 -15.93 2.91
C ASP A 478 -17.31 -16.22 3.06
N GLY A 479 -16.83 -17.37 2.59
CA GLY A 479 -15.41 -17.69 2.68
C GLY A 479 -14.57 -17.05 1.59
N THR A 480 -13.26 -17.28 1.72
CA THR A 480 -12.24 -16.71 0.86
C THR A 480 -12.08 -17.50 -0.44
N PHE A 481 -11.48 -16.88 -1.45
CA PHE A 481 -11.13 -17.58 -2.69
C PHE A 481 -9.87 -18.44 -2.52
N ARG A 482 -9.94 -19.70 -2.94
CA ARG A 482 -8.85 -20.66 -2.97
C ARG A 482 -8.45 -21.03 -4.39
N TYR A 483 -7.15 -21.14 -4.60
CA TYR A 483 -6.61 -21.64 -5.84
C TYR A 483 -6.94 -23.12 -6.01
N MET A 484 -7.48 -23.48 -7.17
CA MET A 484 -8.00 -24.82 -7.46
C MET A 484 -6.98 -25.76 -8.11
N GLY A 485 -5.77 -25.27 -8.41
CA GLY A 485 -4.84 -25.98 -9.28
C GLY A 485 -5.20 -25.83 -10.76
N GLY A 486 -4.43 -26.49 -11.63
CA GLY A 486 -4.66 -26.54 -13.07
C GLY A 486 -4.01 -25.43 -13.88
N TYR A 487 -3.67 -24.28 -13.28
CA TYR A 487 -3.02 -23.18 -14.00
C TYR A 487 -1.60 -23.56 -14.44
N TRP A 488 -0.78 -24.02 -13.48
CA TRP A 488 0.61 -24.39 -13.76
C TRP A 488 0.70 -25.62 -14.67
N GLU A 489 -0.24 -26.56 -14.55
CA GLU A 489 -0.35 -27.73 -15.42
C GLU A 489 -0.72 -27.32 -16.86
N ALA A 490 -1.69 -26.42 -17.02
CA ALA A 490 -2.04 -25.84 -18.33
C ALA A 490 -0.88 -25.05 -18.94
N ARG A 491 -0.14 -24.33 -18.09
CA ARG A 491 1.07 -23.58 -18.47
C ARG A 491 2.17 -24.50 -18.98
N GLU A 492 2.46 -25.60 -18.29
CA GLU A 492 3.46 -26.59 -18.70
C GLU A 492 3.17 -27.19 -20.08
N MET A 493 1.88 -27.34 -20.43
CA MET A 493 1.44 -27.84 -21.73
C MET A 493 1.24 -26.73 -22.79
N ALA A 494 1.36 -25.45 -22.41
CA ALA A 494 1.00 -24.28 -23.23
C ALA A 494 -0.42 -24.35 -23.82
N THR A 495 -1.37 -24.96 -23.09
CA THR A 495 -2.76 -25.14 -23.52
C THR A 495 -3.69 -24.22 -22.75
N TRP A 496 -4.31 -23.27 -23.44
CA TRP A 496 -5.19 -22.25 -22.84
C TRP A 496 -6.65 -22.41 -23.23
N ASP A 497 -7.08 -23.63 -23.54
CA ASP A 497 -8.45 -23.94 -23.96
C ASP A 497 -9.46 -23.36 -22.96
N GLY A 498 -10.43 -22.58 -23.43
CA GLY A 498 -11.43 -21.94 -22.59
C GLY A 498 -10.99 -20.64 -21.88
N CYS A 499 -9.74 -20.16 -22.05
CA CYS A 499 -9.37 -18.82 -21.59
C CYS A 499 -9.98 -17.77 -22.54
N PRO A 500 -10.76 -16.80 -22.04
CA PRO A 500 -11.31 -15.75 -22.88
C PRO A 500 -10.22 -14.80 -23.36
N ASN A 501 -10.32 -14.34 -24.62
CA ASN A 501 -9.49 -13.26 -25.11
C ASN A 501 -10.04 -11.91 -24.64
N ILE A 502 -9.72 -11.51 -23.41
CA ILE A 502 -10.23 -10.30 -22.76
C ILE A 502 -9.63 -8.99 -23.28
N PHE A 503 -8.48 -9.04 -23.95
CA PHE A 503 -7.82 -7.86 -24.53
C PHE A 503 -8.12 -7.63 -26.01
N GLY A 504 -8.63 -8.64 -26.72
CA GLY A 504 -8.97 -8.55 -28.14
C GLY A 504 -10.01 -7.49 -28.51
N GLU A 505 -10.30 -7.36 -29.80
CA GLU A 505 -11.33 -6.45 -30.31
C GLU A 505 -12.74 -6.87 -29.81
N ILE A 506 -13.64 -5.90 -29.78
CA ILE A 506 -15.05 -6.15 -29.43
C ILE A 506 -15.69 -6.73 -30.69
N ASP A 507 -16.16 -7.98 -30.61
CA ASP A 507 -16.88 -8.60 -31.72
C ASP A 507 -18.13 -7.79 -32.06
N GLN A 508 -18.34 -7.48 -33.34
CA GLN A 508 -19.51 -6.75 -33.79
C GLN A 508 -20.81 -7.51 -33.52
N ASP A 509 -20.76 -8.84 -33.46
CA ASP A 509 -21.92 -9.66 -33.11
C ASP A 509 -22.30 -9.52 -31.62
N LEU A 510 -21.31 -9.34 -30.74
CA LEU A 510 -21.54 -8.96 -29.33
C LEU A 510 -22.20 -7.57 -29.26
N LEU A 511 -21.68 -6.58 -30.00
CA LEU A 511 -22.28 -5.24 -30.07
C LEU A 511 -23.73 -5.25 -30.56
N ASN A 512 -24.03 -5.99 -31.64
CA ASN A 512 -25.36 -6.10 -32.21
C ASN A 512 -26.34 -6.83 -31.27
N SER A 513 -25.87 -7.79 -30.47
CA SER A 513 -26.69 -8.47 -29.46
C SER A 513 -27.11 -7.57 -28.29
N PHE A 514 -26.38 -6.47 -28.06
CA PHE A 514 -26.69 -5.50 -27.00
C PHE A 514 -27.56 -4.32 -27.48
N GLU A 515 -27.50 -3.94 -28.75
CA GLU A 515 -28.38 -2.90 -29.32
C GLU A 515 -29.81 -3.41 -29.60
N GLY A 516 -30.00 -4.73 -29.65
CA GLY A 516 -31.30 -5.38 -29.87
C GLY A 516 -32.07 -5.81 -28.62
N SER A 517 -31.61 -5.50 -27.41
CA SER A 517 -32.20 -5.96 -26.13
C SER A 517 -32.63 -4.83 -25.21
#